data_AF-A0A2V9R6W3-F1
#
_entry.id   AF-A0A2V9R6W3-F1
#
_cell.length_a   1.000
_cell.length_b   1.000
_cell.length_c   1.000
_cell.angle_alpha   90.00
_cell.angle_beta   90.00
_cell.angle_gamma   90.00
#
_symmetry.space_group_name_H-M   'P 1'
#
loop_
_entity.id
_entity.type
_entity.pdbx_description
1 polymer ?
#
loop_
_entity_poly.entity_id
_entity_poly.type
_entity_poly.pdbx_seq_one_letter_code
_entity_poly.pdbx_strand_id
1 'polypeptide(L)'
;MERPAGAAGFIQLNTITLSATGVEPRATGQAQIQYSCTGTMLDQGFQVYSQGLAPSASYDIRVDGTIYATIGTDAKGSGGLPSPAALTPVTNIHLVEVVDSSGQIVLRGTFIDTSGQDMIAIAHIELSPSGGLQARGETLISFKARGKSRKQNVLVETTGLAPGSYKIVINGDIAGKLKVENSGSGQARFTKTEKKGTLPPGIDSVLNITTLHILDSNNQIVLSGRLGTQTE
;
A
#
# COMPACT_ATOMS: atom_id res chain seq x y z
N MET A 1 7.27 -34.48 7.67
CA MET A 1 5.96 -33.95 8.12
C MET A 1 5.94 -32.48 7.72
N GLU A 2 5.62 -32.21 6.46
CA GLU A 2 5.61 -30.86 5.91
C GLU A 2 4.32 -30.16 6.35
N ARG A 3 4.44 -28.97 6.96
CA ARG A 3 3.29 -28.09 7.16
C ARG A 3 2.86 -27.57 5.79
N PRO A 4 1.56 -27.57 5.45
CA PRO A 4 1.10 -26.94 4.22
C PRO A 4 1.32 -25.43 4.33
N ALA A 5 2.09 -24.88 3.39
CA ALA A 5 2.25 -23.46 3.17
C ALA A 5 0.97 -22.92 2.51
N GLY A 6 -0.07 -22.71 3.32
CA GLY A 6 -1.25 -21.94 2.94
C GLY A 6 -1.28 -20.68 3.77
N ALA A 7 -0.49 -19.67 3.38
CA ALA A 7 -0.68 -18.33 3.93
C ALA A 7 -2.02 -17.80 3.40
N ALA A 8 -3.08 -17.95 4.19
CA ALA A 8 -4.38 -17.38 3.89
C ALA A 8 -4.21 -15.87 3.71
N GLY A 9 -4.43 -15.38 2.49
CA GLY A 9 -4.45 -13.95 2.22
C GLY A 9 -5.55 -13.29 3.05
N PHE A 10 -5.19 -12.26 3.80
CA PHE A 10 -6.18 -11.44 4.50
C PHE A 10 -6.72 -10.41 3.52
N ILE A 11 -8.05 -10.31 3.38
CA ILE A 11 -8.71 -9.23 2.65
C ILE A 11 -9.31 -8.29 3.70
N GLN A 12 -8.91 -7.03 3.68
CA GLN A 12 -9.58 -5.99 4.44
C GLN A 12 -10.32 -5.05 3.52
N LEU A 13 -11.56 -4.73 3.91
CA LEU A 13 -12.48 -3.90 3.16
C LEU A 13 -12.85 -2.69 4.01
N ASN A 14 -12.62 -1.48 3.49
CA ASN A 14 -13.13 -0.25 4.08
C ASN A 14 -14.08 0.41 3.10
N THR A 15 -15.33 0.61 3.50
CA THR A 15 -16.38 1.16 2.65
C THR A 15 -16.97 2.39 3.31
N ILE A 16 -17.14 3.46 2.53
CA ILE A 16 -17.85 4.66 2.95
C ILE A 16 -19.04 4.93 2.03
N THR A 17 -20.04 5.62 2.58
CA THR A 17 -21.11 6.22 1.80
C THR A 17 -20.69 7.60 1.33
N LEU A 18 -20.93 7.90 0.06
CA LEU A 18 -20.81 9.24 -0.51
C LEU A 18 -22.17 9.93 -0.43
N SER A 19 -22.22 11.08 0.22
CA SER A 19 -23.45 11.86 0.41
C SER A 19 -23.57 12.96 -0.64
N ALA A 20 -24.80 13.22 -1.09
CA ALA A 20 -25.10 14.31 -1.99
C ALA A 20 -24.81 15.67 -1.34
N THR A 21 -24.26 16.60 -2.13
CA THR A 21 -23.99 17.98 -1.71
C THR A 21 -25.17 18.93 -1.94
N GLY A 22 -26.21 18.47 -2.64
CA GLY A 22 -27.37 19.26 -3.03
C GLY A 22 -27.42 19.65 -4.52
N VAL A 23 -26.34 19.47 -5.27
CA VAL A 23 -26.33 19.66 -6.74
C VAL A 23 -27.26 18.65 -7.41
N GLU A 24 -27.13 17.37 -7.01
CA GLU A 24 -28.07 16.32 -7.38
C GLU A 24 -28.60 15.64 -6.11
N PRO A 25 -29.73 16.12 -5.53
CA PRO A 25 -30.19 15.68 -4.21
C PRO A 25 -30.57 14.20 -4.11
N ARG A 26 -30.79 13.54 -5.25
CA ARG A 26 -31.12 12.11 -5.34
C ARG A 26 -29.90 11.23 -5.56
N ALA A 27 -28.73 11.82 -5.79
CA ALA A 27 -27.51 11.08 -6.01
C ALA A 27 -27.08 10.38 -4.71
N THR A 28 -26.60 9.15 -4.84
CA THR A 28 -25.98 8.40 -3.77
C THR A 28 -24.73 7.71 -4.32
N GLY A 29 -23.78 7.40 -3.46
CA GLY A 29 -22.64 6.62 -3.88
C GLY A 29 -21.98 5.88 -2.74
N GLN A 30 -21.03 5.03 -3.10
CA GLN A 30 -20.16 4.31 -2.20
C GLN A 30 -18.74 4.35 -2.75
N ALA A 31 -17.77 4.51 -1.86
CA ALA A 31 -16.38 4.29 -2.19
C ALA A 31 -15.82 3.19 -1.30
N GLN A 32 -15.02 2.32 -1.89
CA GLN A 32 -14.51 1.13 -1.25
C GLN A 32 -13.02 1.03 -1.51
N ILE A 33 -12.29 0.73 -0.44
CA ILE A 33 -10.90 0.37 -0.50
C ILE A 33 -10.76 -1.10 -0.07
N GLN A 34 -10.03 -1.86 -0.88
CA GLN A 34 -9.66 -3.23 -0.61
C GLN A 34 -8.14 -3.36 -0.54
N TYR A 35 -7.67 -4.20 0.37
CA TYR A 35 -6.26 -4.56 0.45
C TYR A 35 -6.18 -6.04 0.76
N SER A 36 -5.35 -6.77 0.04
CA SER A 36 -5.01 -8.14 0.38
C SER A 36 -3.53 -8.42 0.22
N CYS A 37 -2.99 -9.31 1.04
CA CYS A 37 -1.60 -9.72 0.90
C CYS A 37 -1.51 -11.23 0.92
N THR A 38 -0.94 -11.80 -0.14
CA THR A 38 -0.72 -13.25 -0.29
C THR A 38 0.74 -13.47 -0.65
N GLY A 39 1.53 -13.97 0.31
CA GLY A 39 2.97 -14.15 0.13
C GLY A 39 3.72 -12.84 -0.13
N THR A 40 4.26 -12.69 -1.34
CA THR A 40 4.99 -11.49 -1.81
C THR A 40 4.12 -10.52 -2.62
N MET A 41 2.83 -10.86 -2.81
CA MET A 41 1.88 -10.03 -3.56
C MET A 41 1.07 -9.18 -2.59
N LEU A 42 1.14 -7.86 -2.78
CA LEU A 42 0.26 -6.89 -2.15
C LEU A 42 -0.74 -6.40 -3.20
N ASP A 43 -2.00 -6.80 -3.03
CA ASP A 43 -3.13 -6.38 -3.85
C ASP A 43 -3.86 -5.24 -3.15
N GLN A 44 -4.17 -4.19 -3.90
CA GLN A 44 -4.77 -2.96 -3.43
C GLN A 44 -5.78 -2.50 -4.48
N GLY A 45 -7.03 -2.35 -4.06
CA GLY A 45 -8.14 -1.95 -4.93
C GLY A 45 -8.85 -0.73 -4.38
N PHE A 46 -9.26 0.15 -5.29
CA PHE A 46 -10.14 1.28 -4.98
C PHE A 46 -11.28 1.29 -5.98
N GLN A 47 -12.50 1.30 -5.48
CA GLN A 47 -13.73 1.26 -6.28
C GLN A 47 -14.66 2.38 -5.86
N VAL A 48 -15.34 2.98 -6.83
CA VAL A 48 -16.39 3.97 -6.59
C VAL A 48 -17.62 3.56 -7.37
N TYR A 49 -18.76 3.58 -6.69
CA TYR A 49 -20.06 3.33 -7.27
C TYR A 49 -20.99 4.51 -6.98
N SER A 50 -21.83 4.87 -7.95
CA SER A 50 -22.77 5.98 -7.85
C SER A 50 -24.08 5.65 -8.55
N GLN A 51 -25.18 6.17 -8.00
CA GLN A 51 -26.53 6.06 -8.52
C GLN A 51 -27.25 7.39 -8.41
N GLY A 52 -28.29 7.57 -9.23
CA GLY A 52 -29.13 8.76 -9.17
C GLY A 52 -28.43 10.02 -9.66
N LEU A 53 -27.35 9.85 -10.43
CA LEU A 53 -26.69 10.93 -11.17
C LEU A 53 -27.48 11.28 -12.45
N ALA A 54 -27.15 12.37 -13.12
CA ALA A 54 -27.70 12.69 -14.44
C ALA A 54 -27.39 11.54 -15.43
N PRO A 55 -28.38 11.02 -16.17
CA PRO A 55 -28.16 9.94 -17.14
C PRO A 55 -27.27 10.35 -18.30
N SER A 56 -26.45 9.41 -18.79
CA SER A 56 -25.57 9.62 -19.96
C SER A 56 -24.64 10.85 -19.85
N ALA A 57 -24.21 11.15 -18.62
CA ALA A 57 -23.34 12.27 -18.30
C ALA A 57 -21.96 11.79 -17.83
N SER A 58 -20.99 12.69 -17.84
CA SER A 58 -19.62 12.43 -17.40
C SER A 58 -19.34 13.13 -16.07
N TYR A 59 -18.63 12.42 -15.19
CA TYR A 59 -18.23 12.93 -13.88
C TYR A 59 -16.78 12.57 -13.59
N ASP A 60 -16.05 13.50 -12.98
CA ASP A 60 -14.71 13.27 -12.47
C ASP A 60 -14.78 12.70 -11.06
N ILE A 61 -14.06 11.61 -10.83
CA ILE A 61 -13.74 11.09 -9.51
C ILE A 61 -12.47 11.79 -9.04
N ARG A 62 -12.58 12.60 -7.99
CA ARG A 62 -11.42 13.21 -7.33
C ARG A 62 -11.09 12.47 -6.04
N VAL A 63 -9.80 12.21 -5.85
CA VAL A 63 -9.23 11.59 -4.65
C VAL A 63 -8.23 12.57 -4.06
N ASP A 64 -8.47 12.99 -2.81
CA ASP A 64 -7.64 13.99 -2.09
C ASP A 64 -7.35 15.25 -2.93
N GLY A 65 -8.37 15.72 -3.67
CA GLY A 65 -8.30 16.92 -4.51
C GLY A 65 -7.73 16.72 -5.92
N THR A 66 -7.19 15.53 -6.24
CA THR A 66 -6.65 15.22 -7.57
C THR A 66 -7.68 14.43 -8.39
N ILE A 67 -7.87 14.77 -9.67
CA ILE A 67 -8.70 13.97 -10.58
C ILE A 67 -8.02 12.62 -10.79
N TYR A 68 -8.70 11.56 -10.38
CA TYR A 68 -8.22 10.18 -10.51
C TYR A 68 -8.73 9.52 -11.78
N ALA A 69 -10.03 9.65 -12.06
CA ALA A 69 -10.67 9.05 -13.22
C ALA A 69 -11.90 9.85 -13.63
N THR A 70 -12.36 9.66 -14.86
CA THR A 70 -13.66 10.16 -15.32
C THR A 70 -14.56 8.96 -15.59
N ILE A 71 -15.77 8.97 -15.04
CA ILE A 71 -16.79 7.95 -15.26
C ILE A 71 -17.95 8.50 -16.10
N GLY A 72 -18.54 7.63 -16.90
CA GLY A 72 -19.83 7.88 -17.55
C GLY A 72 -20.97 7.22 -16.78
N THR A 73 -22.15 7.81 -16.80
CA THR A 73 -23.37 7.20 -16.26
C THR A 73 -24.19 6.53 -17.37
N ASP A 74 -24.88 5.46 -17.03
CA ASP A 74 -25.82 4.79 -17.93
C ASP A 74 -27.14 5.59 -18.10
N ALA A 75 -28.09 5.05 -18.85
CA ALA A 75 -29.40 5.66 -19.08
C ALA A 75 -30.26 5.79 -17.80
N LYS A 76 -29.85 5.17 -16.68
CA LYS A 76 -30.51 5.25 -15.37
C LYS A 76 -29.73 6.14 -14.39
N GLY A 77 -28.65 6.78 -14.82
CA GLY A 77 -27.83 7.61 -13.93
C GLY A 77 -26.93 6.82 -12.99
N SER A 78 -26.61 5.55 -13.33
CA SER A 78 -25.66 4.74 -12.57
C SER A 78 -24.28 4.81 -13.22
N GLY A 79 -23.26 5.08 -12.42
CA GLY A 79 -21.88 5.16 -12.86
C GLY A 79 -20.97 4.42 -11.90
N GLY A 80 -19.93 3.77 -12.41
CA GLY A 80 -19.00 3.01 -11.61
C GLY A 80 -17.60 3.07 -12.17
N LEU A 81 -16.63 3.15 -11.27
CA LEU A 81 -15.23 2.99 -11.58
C LEU A 81 -14.82 1.57 -11.14
N PRO A 82 -14.72 0.60 -12.06
CA PRO A 82 -14.12 -0.69 -11.74
C PRO A 82 -12.64 -0.47 -11.37
N SER A 83 -12.15 -1.22 -10.38
CA SER A 83 -10.83 -1.07 -9.74
C SER A 83 -9.72 -0.72 -10.75
N PRO A 84 -9.30 0.55 -10.89
CA PRO A 84 -8.27 0.90 -11.84
C PRO A 84 -6.89 0.70 -11.23
N ALA A 85 -5.89 0.46 -12.09
CA ALA A 85 -4.50 0.54 -11.70
C ALA A 85 -4.11 1.97 -11.28
N ALA A 86 -3.30 2.07 -10.22
CA ALA A 86 -2.46 3.21 -9.83
C ALA A 86 -2.88 4.18 -8.70
N LEU A 87 -3.86 3.87 -7.84
CA LEU A 87 -3.90 4.45 -6.49
C LEU A 87 -3.17 3.54 -5.50
N THR A 88 -1.85 3.45 -5.58
CA THR A 88 -1.06 2.72 -4.59
C THR A 88 -0.15 3.68 -3.83
N PRO A 89 -0.25 3.77 -2.49
CA PRO A 89 -1.16 3.01 -1.61
C PRO A 89 -2.61 3.55 -1.59
N VAL A 90 -3.60 2.66 -1.57
CA VAL A 90 -5.00 3.06 -1.35
C VAL A 90 -5.25 3.44 0.12
N THR A 91 -4.36 3.08 1.04
CA THR A 91 -4.49 3.43 2.48
C THR A 91 -4.34 4.91 2.79
N ASN A 92 -3.83 5.70 1.85
CA ASN A 92 -3.64 7.14 2.02
C ASN A 92 -4.81 7.96 1.48
N ILE A 93 -5.88 7.32 1.02
CA ILE A 93 -7.07 7.99 0.51
C ILE A 93 -7.91 8.50 1.70
N HIS A 94 -8.14 9.82 1.78
CA HIS A 94 -8.97 10.41 2.84
C HIS A 94 -10.30 10.93 2.30
N LEU A 95 -10.28 11.60 1.16
CA LEU A 95 -11.44 12.27 0.58
C LEU A 95 -11.72 11.72 -0.82
N VAL A 96 -12.99 11.39 -1.06
CA VAL A 96 -13.50 11.01 -2.37
C VAL A 96 -14.63 11.94 -2.76
N GLU A 97 -14.55 12.50 -3.95
CA GLU A 97 -15.53 13.43 -4.53
C GLU A 97 -15.92 12.99 -5.93
N VAL A 98 -17.20 13.12 -6.27
CA VAL A 98 -17.72 12.98 -7.64
C VAL A 98 -18.10 14.37 -8.11
N VAL A 99 -17.53 14.82 -9.21
CA VAL A 99 -17.59 16.20 -9.68
C VAL A 99 -18.18 16.23 -11.09
N ASP A 100 -19.13 17.12 -11.35
CA ASP A 100 -19.73 17.27 -12.67
C ASP A 100 -18.82 18.03 -13.66
N SER A 101 -19.25 18.10 -14.92
CA SER A 101 -18.53 18.83 -15.99
C SER A 101 -18.35 20.33 -15.75
N SER A 102 -19.11 20.93 -14.83
CA SER A 102 -18.99 22.34 -14.44
C SER A 102 -18.03 22.56 -13.26
N GLY A 103 -17.48 21.48 -12.71
CA GLY A 103 -16.59 21.51 -11.55
C GLY A 103 -17.30 21.51 -10.21
N GLN A 104 -18.62 21.29 -10.16
CA GLN A 104 -19.37 21.22 -8.92
C GLN A 104 -19.28 19.83 -8.30
N ILE A 105 -19.04 19.76 -7.00
CA ILE A 105 -19.01 18.49 -6.26
C ILE A 105 -20.46 18.02 -6.08
N VAL A 106 -20.80 16.85 -6.59
CA VAL A 106 -22.14 16.24 -6.53
C VAL A 106 -22.26 15.25 -5.39
N LEU A 107 -21.26 14.38 -5.23
CA LEU A 107 -21.15 13.44 -4.12
C LEU A 107 -19.83 13.66 -3.38
N ARG A 108 -19.86 13.49 -2.06
CA ARG A 108 -18.68 13.61 -1.21
C ARG A 108 -18.70 12.59 -0.09
N GLY A 109 -17.56 11.98 0.18
CA GLY A 109 -17.36 11.14 1.34
C GLY A 109 -15.93 11.19 1.82
N THR A 110 -15.75 11.00 3.12
CA THR A 110 -14.44 10.97 3.75
C THR A 110 -14.25 9.61 4.38
N PHE A 111 -13.16 8.93 4.04
CA PHE A 111 -12.71 7.80 4.83
C PHE A 111 -12.34 8.34 6.20
N ILE A 112 -13.09 7.92 7.22
CA ILE A 112 -12.64 8.12 8.58
C ILE A 112 -11.31 7.40 8.65
N ASP A 113 -10.28 8.19 8.96
CA ASP A 113 -8.91 7.75 9.10
C ASP A 113 -8.93 6.36 9.75
N THR A 114 -8.41 5.34 9.06
CA THR A 114 -8.53 3.90 9.44
C THR A 114 -8.01 3.58 10.85
N SER A 115 -7.51 4.60 11.56
CA SER A 115 -7.37 4.81 13.01
C SER A 115 -8.56 4.39 13.90
N GLY A 116 -9.53 3.63 13.39
CA GLY A 116 -10.64 3.04 14.14
C GLY A 116 -10.84 1.55 13.87
N GLN A 117 -10.34 1.04 12.73
CA GLN A 117 -10.48 -0.35 12.34
C GLN A 117 -9.20 -1.11 12.66
N ASP A 118 -9.36 -2.29 13.26
CA ASP A 118 -8.26 -3.21 13.46
C ASP A 118 -7.78 -3.67 12.08
N MET A 119 -6.57 -3.25 11.69
CA MET A 119 -5.95 -3.59 10.41
C MET A 119 -4.69 -4.38 10.66
N ILE A 120 -4.48 -5.44 9.89
CA ILE A 120 -3.22 -6.19 9.87
C ILE A 120 -2.87 -6.52 8.42
N ALA A 121 -1.77 -5.96 7.92
CA ALA A 121 -1.15 -6.35 6.67
C ALA A 121 0.24 -6.93 6.93
N ILE A 122 0.58 -8.03 6.27
CA ILE A 122 1.88 -8.68 6.37
C ILE A 122 2.32 -9.07 4.96
N ALA A 123 3.47 -8.59 4.52
CA ALA A 123 4.04 -8.90 3.21
C ALA A 123 5.48 -9.42 3.36
N HIS A 124 5.88 -10.29 2.44
CA HIS A 124 7.23 -10.86 2.39
C HIS A 124 7.96 -10.39 1.13
N ILE A 125 9.25 -10.12 1.24
CA ILE A 125 10.14 -9.90 0.09
C ILE A 125 11.30 -10.87 0.22
N GLU A 126 11.43 -11.76 -0.76
CA GLU A 126 12.65 -12.55 -0.91
C GLU A 126 13.75 -11.68 -1.53
N LEU A 127 14.93 -11.67 -0.91
CA LEU A 127 16.09 -10.96 -1.42
C LEU A 127 17.03 -11.96 -2.09
N SER A 128 17.15 -11.82 -3.39
CA SER A 128 18.01 -12.65 -4.22
C SER A 128 19.43 -12.07 -4.30
N PRO A 129 20.48 -12.91 -4.26
CA PRO A 129 21.86 -12.48 -4.40
C PRO A 129 22.18 -11.99 -5.81
N SER A 130 23.06 -11.00 -5.88
CA SER A 130 23.72 -10.60 -7.12
C SER A 130 25.12 -11.21 -7.21
N GLY A 131 25.70 -11.23 -8.42
CA GLY A 131 27.12 -11.52 -8.60
C GLY A 131 27.59 -12.92 -8.19
N GLY A 132 26.71 -13.93 -8.16
CA GLY A 132 27.07 -15.31 -7.82
C GLY A 132 27.32 -15.58 -6.33
N LEU A 133 26.98 -14.63 -5.45
CA LEU A 133 27.05 -14.80 -4.00
C LEU A 133 26.13 -15.94 -3.53
N GLN A 134 26.63 -16.77 -2.62
CA GLN A 134 25.80 -17.72 -1.86
C GLN A 134 25.18 -17.03 -0.64
N ALA A 135 24.44 -15.96 -0.88
CA ALA A 135 23.72 -15.22 0.15
C ALA A 135 22.22 -15.24 -0.14
N ARG A 136 21.41 -15.11 0.90
CA ARG A 136 19.95 -14.95 0.79
C ARG A 136 19.50 -13.92 1.81
N GLY A 137 18.36 -13.32 1.53
CA GLY A 137 17.67 -12.54 2.54
C GLY A 137 16.17 -12.66 2.42
N GLU A 138 15.50 -12.28 3.50
CA GLU A 138 14.07 -12.15 3.58
C GLU A 138 13.76 -10.82 4.25
N THR A 139 12.69 -10.17 3.80
CA THR A 139 12.13 -9.02 4.49
C THR A 139 10.67 -9.28 4.83
N LEU A 140 10.34 -9.12 6.10
CA LEU A 140 8.96 -9.10 6.57
C LEU A 140 8.51 -7.66 6.80
N ILE A 141 7.46 -7.27 6.09
CA ILE A 141 6.77 -6.01 6.25
C ILE A 141 5.49 -6.27 7.02
N SER A 142 5.21 -5.48 8.05
CA SER A 142 3.95 -5.56 8.79
C SER A 142 3.40 -4.18 9.08
N PHE A 143 2.10 -4.02 8.85
CA PHE A 143 1.33 -2.86 9.28
C PHE A 143 0.23 -3.37 10.20
N LYS A 144 0.08 -2.75 11.37
CA LYS A 144 -0.99 -3.02 12.32
C LYS A 144 -1.64 -1.70 12.75
N ALA A 145 -2.94 -1.54 12.54
CA ALA A 145 -3.74 -0.49 13.20
C ALA A 145 -4.70 -1.15 14.19
N ARG A 146 -4.93 -0.51 15.34
CA ARG A 146 -5.90 -0.94 16.34
C ARG A 146 -6.49 0.28 17.03
N GLY A 147 -7.72 0.64 16.68
CA GLY A 147 -8.20 1.98 16.96
C GLY A 147 -7.17 3.01 16.51
N LYS A 148 -6.91 4.04 17.33
CA LYS A 148 -6.00 5.12 16.93
C LYS A 148 -4.58 4.64 16.69
N SER A 149 -4.14 3.65 17.46
CA SER A 149 -2.78 3.11 17.46
C SER A 149 -2.38 2.49 16.12
N ARG A 150 -1.31 3.03 15.51
CA ARG A 150 -0.66 2.44 14.33
C ARG A 150 0.75 1.97 14.65
N LYS A 151 1.10 0.74 14.22
CA LYS A 151 2.43 0.15 14.32
C LYS A 151 2.83 -0.46 12.97
N GLN A 152 3.93 0.01 12.44
CA GLN A 152 4.51 -0.47 11.19
C GLN A 152 5.88 -1.05 11.48
N ASN A 153 6.25 -2.17 10.86
CA ASN A 153 7.58 -2.75 11.00
C ASN A 153 8.10 -3.26 9.67
N VAL A 154 9.39 -3.10 9.45
CA VAL A 154 10.18 -3.78 8.42
C VAL A 154 11.28 -4.53 9.15
N LEU A 155 11.31 -5.85 8.97
CA LEU A 155 12.36 -6.72 9.48
C LEU A 155 13.13 -7.27 8.28
N VAL A 156 14.41 -6.98 8.20
CA VAL A 156 15.32 -7.49 7.17
C VAL A 156 16.23 -8.51 7.81
N GLU A 157 16.30 -9.70 7.23
CA GLU A 157 17.15 -10.80 7.67
C GLU A 157 17.98 -11.30 6.49
N THR A 158 19.26 -11.57 6.75
CA THR A 158 20.18 -12.11 5.73
C THR A 158 21.01 -13.24 6.27
N THR A 159 21.40 -14.14 5.39
CA THR A 159 22.39 -15.20 5.66
C THR A 159 23.37 -15.32 4.49
N GLY A 160 24.59 -15.78 4.78
CA GLY A 160 25.62 -16.03 3.77
C GLY A 160 26.36 -14.78 3.25
N LEU A 161 26.12 -13.61 3.85
CA LEU A 161 26.93 -12.41 3.60
C LEU A 161 28.23 -12.46 4.38
N ALA A 162 29.31 -11.85 3.85
CA ALA A 162 30.55 -11.70 4.60
C ALA A 162 30.34 -10.78 5.83
N PRO A 163 31.03 -11.02 6.96
CA PRO A 163 30.93 -10.15 8.14
C PRO A 163 31.27 -8.70 7.80
N GLY A 164 30.47 -7.75 8.30
CA GLY A 164 30.66 -6.35 7.96
C GLY A 164 29.42 -5.49 8.14
N SER A 165 29.48 -4.27 7.61
CA SER A 165 28.37 -3.33 7.62
C SER A 165 27.90 -3.06 6.19
N TYR A 166 26.61 -3.24 5.98
CA TYR A 166 25.93 -3.03 4.71
C TYR A 166 24.90 -1.92 4.86
N LYS A 167 24.50 -1.31 3.74
CA LYS A 167 23.42 -0.32 3.70
C LYS A 167 22.13 -1.02 3.28
N ILE A 168 21.03 -0.69 3.95
CA ILE A 168 19.69 -1.08 3.52
C ILE A 168 19.09 0.11 2.79
N VAL A 169 18.64 -0.13 1.57
CA VAL A 169 17.97 0.83 0.70
C VAL A 169 16.56 0.34 0.45
N ILE A 170 15.55 1.17 0.73
CA ILE A 170 14.15 0.85 0.51
C ILE A 170 13.57 1.91 -0.42
N ASN A 171 12.95 1.50 -1.53
CA ASN A 171 12.44 2.41 -2.57
C ASN A 171 13.47 3.43 -3.10
N GLY A 172 14.76 3.08 -3.05
CA GLY A 172 15.85 3.97 -3.45
C GLY A 172 16.42 4.84 -2.33
N ASP A 173 15.75 4.97 -1.19
CA ASP A 173 16.22 5.72 -0.02
C ASP A 173 17.01 4.86 0.96
N ILE A 174 18.11 5.40 1.51
CA ILE A 174 18.88 4.70 2.55
C ILE A 174 18.06 4.63 3.84
N ALA A 175 17.61 3.42 4.19
CA ALA A 175 16.83 3.13 5.39
C ALA A 175 17.68 3.03 6.65
N GLY A 176 18.89 2.48 6.51
CA GLY A 176 19.79 2.27 7.64
C GLY A 176 20.92 1.32 7.32
N LYS A 177 21.51 0.76 8.37
CA LYS A 177 22.63 -0.19 8.27
C LYS A 177 22.20 -1.58 8.70
N LEU A 178 22.73 -2.58 8.01
CA LEU A 178 22.70 -3.98 8.42
C LEU A 178 24.09 -4.35 8.92
N LYS A 179 24.18 -4.87 10.14
CA LYS A 179 25.41 -5.47 10.65
C LYS A 179 25.32 -6.97 10.44
N VAL A 180 26.32 -7.54 9.78
CA VAL A 180 26.47 -8.97 9.57
C VAL A 180 27.56 -9.46 10.51
N GLU A 181 27.20 -10.41 11.37
CA GLU A 181 28.11 -11.00 12.34
C GLU A 181 29.00 -12.07 11.71
N ASN A 182 29.96 -12.62 12.47
CA ASN A 182 30.89 -13.64 11.99
C ASN A 182 30.21 -14.93 11.48
N SER A 183 28.96 -15.18 11.86
CA SER A 183 28.16 -16.29 11.32
C SER A 183 27.67 -16.08 9.90
N GLY A 184 27.88 -14.90 9.32
CA GLY A 184 27.30 -14.49 8.04
C GLY A 184 25.81 -14.15 8.12
N SER A 185 25.25 -14.03 9.33
CA SER A 185 23.87 -13.62 9.56
C SER A 185 23.79 -12.14 9.88
N GLY A 186 22.77 -11.47 9.35
CA GLY A 186 22.47 -10.08 9.66
C GLY A 186 20.99 -9.90 9.92
N GLN A 187 20.65 -8.98 10.82
CA GLN A 187 19.27 -8.55 11.07
C GLN A 187 19.21 -7.04 11.26
N ALA A 188 18.19 -6.41 10.67
CA ALA A 188 17.84 -5.02 10.93
C ALA A 188 16.33 -4.88 11.09
N ARG A 189 15.90 -4.03 12.03
CA ARG A 189 14.48 -3.75 12.27
C ARG A 189 14.22 -2.26 12.25
N PHE A 190 13.23 -1.89 11.46
CA PHE A 190 12.70 -0.54 11.40
C PHE A 190 11.24 -0.57 11.88
N THR A 191 10.86 0.37 12.73
CA THR A 191 9.52 0.42 13.31
C THR A 191 9.03 1.86 13.30
N LYS A 192 7.79 2.08 12.86
CA LYS A 192 7.10 3.36 13.00
C LYS A 192 5.84 3.17 13.85
N THR A 193 5.74 3.97 14.88
CA THR A 193 4.57 4.12 15.74
C THR A 193 4.19 5.61 15.75
N GLU A 194 3.05 5.95 16.33
CA GLU A 194 2.64 7.34 16.50
C GLU A 194 3.66 8.19 17.26
N LYS A 195 4.38 7.59 18.22
CA LYS A 195 5.26 8.31 19.15
C LYS A 195 6.72 8.33 18.71
N LYS A 196 7.12 7.38 17.85
CA LYS A 196 8.52 7.16 17.47
C LYS A 196 8.61 6.38 16.17
N GLY A 197 9.56 6.74 15.32
CA GLY A 197 9.88 6.02 14.10
C GLY A 197 11.38 5.81 13.92
N THR A 198 11.75 4.64 13.39
CA THR A 198 13.06 4.34 12.82
C THR A 198 12.95 3.98 11.33
N LEU A 199 11.76 4.06 10.74
CA LEU A 199 11.63 4.02 9.28
C LEU A 199 12.34 5.24 8.65
N PRO A 200 12.93 5.09 7.46
CA PRO A 200 13.50 6.22 6.73
C PRO A 200 12.49 7.35 6.51
N PRO A 201 12.94 8.62 6.45
CA PRO A 201 12.06 9.78 6.26
C PRO A 201 11.21 9.72 4.98
N GLY A 202 11.71 9.11 3.91
CA GLY A 202 10.97 8.92 2.66
C GLY A 202 9.88 7.84 2.70
N ILE A 203 9.72 7.13 3.82
CA ILE A 203 8.74 6.05 3.96
C ILE A 203 7.69 6.42 5.01
N ASP A 204 6.63 7.05 4.51
CA ASP A 204 5.49 7.43 5.34
C ASP A 204 4.64 6.24 5.77
N SER A 205 4.56 5.22 4.91
CA SER A 205 3.87 3.97 5.14
C SER A 205 4.67 2.78 4.60
N VAL A 206 4.78 1.70 5.38
CA VAL A 206 5.41 0.45 4.93
C VAL A 206 4.64 -0.24 3.80
N LEU A 207 3.38 0.16 3.57
CA LEU A 207 2.55 -0.34 2.47
C LEU A 207 2.98 0.25 1.11
N ASN A 208 3.86 1.25 1.12
CA ASN A 208 4.40 1.88 -0.09
C ASN A 208 5.72 1.24 -0.51
N ILE A 209 6.24 0.32 0.28
CA ILE A 209 7.48 -0.37 -0.03
C ILE A 209 7.24 -1.24 -1.26
N THR A 210 8.06 -1.06 -2.29
CA THR A 210 8.01 -1.85 -3.52
C THR A 210 9.33 -2.55 -3.78
N THR A 211 10.44 -1.94 -3.37
CA THR A 211 11.79 -2.48 -3.60
C THR A 211 12.64 -2.40 -2.34
N LEU A 212 13.51 -3.39 -2.16
CA LEU A 212 14.52 -3.40 -1.10
C LEU A 212 15.84 -3.93 -1.65
N HIS A 213 16.90 -3.16 -1.43
CA HIS A 213 18.26 -3.53 -1.78
C HIS A 213 19.16 -3.50 -0.54
N ILE A 214 20.16 -4.39 -0.53
CA ILE A 214 21.26 -4.37 0.41
C ILE A 214 22.53 -4.07 -0.38
N LEU A 215 23.25 -3.04 0.02
CA LEU A 215 24.44 -2.56 -0.64
C LEU A 215 25.68 -2.79 0.24
N ASP A 216 26.80 -3.14 -0.38
CA ASP A 216 28.09 -3.24 0.30
C ASP A 216 28.74 -1.85 0.54
N SER A 217 29.99 -1.86 1.04
CA SER A 217 30.76 -0.64 1.28
C SER A 217 31.08 0.17 0.02
N ASN A 218 31.06 -0.48 -1.15
CA ASN A 218 31.31 0.11 -2.47
C ASN A 218 30.00 0.56 -3.15
N ASN A 219 28.87 0.54 -2.43
CA ASN A 219 27.53 0.80 -2.94
C ASN A 219 27.07 -0.17 -4.04
N GLN A 220 27.65 -1.35 -4.12
CA GLN A 220 27.18 -2.40 -5.03
C GLN A 220 26.02 -3.14 -4.39
N ILE A 221 24.94 -3.36 -5.14
CA ILE A 221 23.81 -4.17 -4.68
C ILE A 221 24.29 -5.60 -4.55
N VAL A 222 24.22 -6.17 -3.35
CA VAL A 222 24.57 -7.58 -3.05
C VAL A 222 23.34 -8.47 -2.88
N LEU A 223 22.23 -7.91 -2.40
CA LEU A 223 20.93 -8.58 -2.34
C LEU A 223 19.85 -7.61 -2.82
N SER A 224 18.88 -8.11 -3.58
CA SER A 224 17.75 -7.32 -4.08
C SER A 224 16.46 -8.10 -4.05
N GLY A 225 15.37 -7.44 -3.70
CA GLY A 225 14.03 -7.99 -3.82
C GLY A 225 12.99 -6.90 -4.11
N ARG A 226 11.82 -7.36 -4.57
CA ARG A 226 10.68 -6.50 -4.88
C ARG A 226 9.39 -7.13 -4.37
N LEU A 227 8.44 -6.31 -3.95
CA LEU A 227 7.06 -6.75 -3.81
C LEU A 227 6.43 -6.85 -5.20
N GLY A 228 5.72 -7.94 -5.45
CA GLY A 228 4.91 -8.07 -6.65
C GLY A 228 3.74 -7.11 -6.57
N THR A 229 3.56 -6.29 -7.60
CA THR A 229 2.25 -5.74 -7.94
C THR A 229 1.63 -6.66 -9.00
N GLN A 230 0.31 -6.81 -8.98
CA GLN A 230 -0.38 -7.51 -10.06
C GLN A 230 -0.15 -6.69 -11.34
N THR A 231 0.75 -7.13 -12.21
CA THR A 231 0.67 -6.79 -13.63
C THR A 231 -0.48 -7.61 -14.20
N GLU A 232 -1.48 -6.91 -14.74
CA GLU A 232 -2.60 -7.48 -15.50
C GLU A 232 -2.15 -8.50 -16.55
#